data_AF-A0A7V6DDE5-F1
#
_entry.id   AF-A0A7V6DDE5-F1
#
_cell.length_a   1.000
_cell.length_b   1.000
_cell.length_c   1.000
_cell.angle_alpha   90.00
_cell.angle_beta   90.00
_cell.angle_gamma   90.00
#
_symmetry.space_group_name_H-M   'P 1'
#
loop_
_entity.id
_entity.type
_entity.pdbx_description
1 polymer ?
#
loop_
_entity_poly.entity_id
_entity_poly.type
_entity_poly.pdbx_seq_one_letter_code
_entity_poly.pdbx_strand_id
1 'polypeptide(L)'
;LLARVKEVHDRATPCGNGAMTRLLARLYVVTGDESYGNLAYRTLRSLWSPIQRYPHGSDSLIYALLLLLGEELEELPEAEATPSAIPASGLPVQVHMHILEGGVMIRFLMEPGWHIYGAENVPEELTPTRIEISSTLPLIFGDPMFPPPDTLHTGDETPPIPVYRGELRVVVPVIGIGELKQETGEIRARVTCQPCTDTECALPQTVELVEQVRLQLRD
;
A
#
# COMPACT_ATOMS: atom_id res chain seq x y z
N LEU A 1 -31.83 35.57 -5.26
CA LEU A 1 -30.37 35.70 -5.40
C LEU A 1 -29.81 34.29 -5.46
N LEU A 2 -29.38 33.81 -6.64
CA LEU A 2 -28.75 32.50 -6.78
C LEU A 2 -27.29 32.64 -6.31
N ALA A 3 -27.04 32.48 -5.02
CA ALA A 3 -25.68 32.41 -4.50
C ALA A 3 -25.10 31.05 -4.89
N ARG A 4 -24.05 31.05 -5.72
CA ARG A 4 -23.28 29.84 -6.00
C ARG A 4 -22.59 29.44 -4.69
N VAL A 5 -23.06 28.37 -4.06
CA VAL A 5 -22.43 27.83 -2.86
C VAL A 5 -21.02 27.40 -3.27
N LYS A 6 -19.99 27.96 -2.62
CA LYS A 6 -18.61 27.55 -2.86
C LYS A 6 -18.46 26.08 -2.47
N GLU A 7 -17.79 25.31 -3.29
CA GLU A 7 -17.50 23.91 -2.98
C GLU A 7 -16.53 23.84 -1.79
N VAL A 8 -16.84 22.97 -0.84
CA VAL A 8 -16.12 22.80 0.43
C VAL A 8 -15.62 21.37 0.64
N HIS A 9 -15.82 20.50 -0.36
CA HIS A 9 -15.39 19.10 -0.32
C HIS A 9 -14.55 18.79 -1.54
N ASP A 10 -13.48 18.06 -1.31
CA ASP A 10 -12.61 17.51 -2.33
C ASP A 10 -13.32 16.36 -3.06
N ARG A 11 -12.91 16.15 -4.32
CA ARG A 11 -13.31 15.00 -5.13
C ARG A 11 -12.03 14.34 -5.66
N ALA A 12 -12.01 13.95 -6.93
CA ALA A 12 -10.77 13.52 -7.59
C ALA A 12 -9.66 14.61 -7.58
N THR A 13 -10.03 15.88 -7.37
CA THR A 13 -9.09 16.99 -7.20
C THR A 13 -9.50 17.86 -6.01
N PRO A 14 -8.57 18.63 -5.43
CA PRO A 14 -8.88 19.56 -4.34
C PRO A 14 -9.94 20.59 -4.76
N CYS A 15 -10.88 20.89 -3.86
CA CYS A 15 -11.81 21.99 -4.04
C CYS A 15 -11.10 23.34 -4.02
N GLY A 16 -11.71 24.37 -4.60
CA GLY A 16 -11.08 25.70 -4.70
C GLY A 16 -10.67 26.29 -3.35
N ASN A 17 -11.48 26.10 -2.31
CA ASN A 17 -11.13 26.56 -0.95
C ASN A 17 -9.97 25.75 -0.36
N GLY A 18 -9.97 24.44 -0.57
CA GLY A 18 -8.91 23.53 -0.13
C GLY A 18 -7.57 23.83 -0.79
N ALA A 19 -7.55 23.97 -2.12
CA ALA A 19 -6.36 24.33 -2.90
C ALA A 19 -5.78 25.68 -2.46
N MET A 20 -6.62 26.70 -2.29
CA MET A 20 -6.20 28.02 -1.80
C MET A 20 -5.62 27.95 -0.38
N THR A 21 -6.31 27.25 0.52
CA THR A 21 -5.87 27.12 1.92
C THR A 21 -4.52 26.40 2.01
N ARG A 22 -4.33 25.35 1.21
CA ARG A 22 -3.04 24.64 1.10
C ARG A 22 -1.93 25.54 0.58
N LEU A 23 -2.19 26.34 -0.45
CA LEU A 23 -1.22 27.31 -0.98
C LEU A 23 -0.83 28.33 0.10
N LEU A 24 -1.81 28.90 0.80
CA LEU A 24 -1.57 29.89 1.86
C LEU A 24 -0.78 29.28 3.03
N ALA A 25 -1.11 28.06 3.46
CA ALA A 25 -0.35 27.35 4.49
C ALA A 25 1.10 27.10 4.05
N ARG A 26 1.33 26.67 2.80
CA ARG A 26 2.68 26.49 2.24
C ARG A 26 3.45 27.81 2.17
N LEU A 27 2.81 28.90 1.72
CA LEU A 27 3.43 30.22 1.68
C LEU A 27 3.82 30.68 3.08
N TYR A 28 2.97 30.49 4.09
CA TYR A 28 3.30 30.78 5.48
C TYR A 28 4.53 29.98 5.95
N VAL A 29 4.55 28.66 5.72
CA VAL A 29 5.68 27.80 6.13
C VAL A 29 6.99 28.24 5.48
N VAL A 30 6.97 28.57 4.18
CA VAL A 30 8.20 28.91 3.43
C VAL A 30 8.67 30.35 3.69
N THR A 31 7.74 31.29 3.84
CA THR A 31 8.08 32.73 3.92
C THR A 31 8.12 33.26 5.34
N GLY A 32 7.44 32.61 6.29
CA GLY A 32 7.20 33.13 7.63
C GLY A 32 6.24 34.33 7.68
N ASP A 33 5.61 34.71 6.56
CA ASP A 33 4.67 35.85 6.53
C ASP A 33 3.32 35.45 7.15
N GLU A 34 3.09 35.98 8.34
CA GLU A 34 1.88 35.80 9.16
C GLU A 34 0.58 36.13 8.42
N SER A 35 0.61 36.99 7.39
CA SER A 35 -0.60 37.31 6.61
C SER A 35 -1.18 36.06 5.91
N TYR A 36 -0.32 35.19 5.39
CA TYR A 36 -0.73 33.93 4.76
C TYR A 36 -1.27 32.93 5.78
N GLY A 37 -0.59 32.79 6.92
CA GLY A 37 -1.00 31.90 8.02
C GLY A 37 -2.37 32.29 8.57
N ASN A 38 -2.59 33.60 8.77
CA ASN A 38 -3.88 34.14 9.20
C ASN A 38 -5.01 33.88 8.19
N LEU A 39 -4.75 33.99 6.89
CA LEU A 39 -5.75 33.71 5.85
C LEU A 39 -6.09 32.21 5.78
N ALA A 40 -5.08 31.34 5.88
CA ALA A 40 -5.28 29.89 5.93
C ALA A 40 -6.11 29.50 7.17
N TYR A 41 -5.71 29.98 8.36
CA TYR A 41 -6.41 29.73 9.62
C TYR A 41 -7.87 30.19 9.60
N ARG A 42 -8.15 31.40 9.06
CA ARG A 42 -9.53 31.90 8.94
C ARG A 42 -10.39 31.01 8.05
N THR A 43 -9.82 30.50 6.96
CA THR A 43 -10.52 29.61 6.04
C THR A 43 -10.83 28.28 6.72
N LEU A 44 -9.85 27.67 7.38
CA LEU A 44 -10.03 26.44 8.17
C LEU A 44 -11.08 26.60 9.26
N ARG A 45 -11.02 27.70 10.01
CA ARG A 45 -12.01 28.02 11.06
C ARG A 45 -13.41 28.17 10.50
N SER A 46 -13.57 28.76 9.31
CA SER A 46 -14.88 28.92 8.66
C SER A 46 -15.44 27.58 8.14
N LEU A 47 -14.58 26.61 7.84
CA LEU A 47 -14.92 25.30 7.29
C LEU A 47 -14.80 24.17 8.33
N TRP A 48 -14.65 24.51 9.61
CA TRP A 48 -14.41 23.53 10.67
C TRP A 48 -15.54 22.50 10.81
N SER A 49 -16.79 22.93 10.74
CA SER A 49 -17.93 22.01 10.86
C SER A 49 -18.01 20.98 9.72
N PRO A 50 -17.85 21.37 8.44
CA PRO A 50 -17.68 20.41 7.34
C PRO A 50 -16.53 19.43 7.55
N ILE A 51 -15.34 19.90 7.95
CA ILE A 51 -14.16 19.06 8.19
C ILE A 51 -14.47 17.98 9.25
N GLN A 52 -15.10 18.37 10.37
CA GLN A 52 -15.45 17.42 11.43
C GLN A 52 -16.50 16.38 11.01
N ARG A 53 -17.45 16.78 10.16
CA ARG A 53 -18.56 15.90 9.74
C ARG A 53 -18.14 14.94 8.62
N TYR A 54 -17.28 15.39 7.70
CA TYR A 54 -16.84 14.62 6.55
C TYR A 54 -15.31 14.77 6.33
N PRO A 55 -14.48 14.19 7.21
CA PRO A 55 -13.02 14.36 7.15
C PRO A 55 -12.42 13.80 5.86
N HIS A 56 -12.88 12.64 5.40
CA HIS A 56 -12.46 11.99 4.15
C HIS A 56 -12.80 12.77 2.86
N GLY A 57 -13.64 13.79 2.95
CA GLY A 57 -13.94 14.70 1.85
C GLY A 57 -13.24 16.04 1.98
N SER A 58 -12.32 16.19 2.94
CA SER A 58 -11.69 17.46 3.31
C SER A 58 -10.16 17.36 3.35
N ASP A 59 -9.59 16.40 2.63
CA ASP A 59 -8.18 16.03 2.69
C ASP A 59 -7.24 17.21 2.49
N SER A 60 -7.51 18.09 1.52
CA SER A 60 -6.69 19.28 1.25
C SER A 60 -6.74 20.32 2.38
N LEU A 61 -7.86 20.42 3.11
CA LEU A 61 -8.00 21.27 4.29
C LEU A 61 -7.29 20.66 5.51
N ILE A 62 -7.40 19.35 5.70
CA ILE A 62 -6.68 18.62 6.75
C ILE A 62 -5.18 18.72 6.52
N TYR A 63 -4.72 18.52 5.29
CA TYR A 63 -3.32 18.70 4.91
C TYR A 63 -2.83 20.13 5.20
N ALA A 64 -3.62 21.15 4.89
CA ALA A 64 -3.27 22.54 5.20
C ALA A 64 -3.20 22.81 6.72
N LEU A 65 -4.07 22.18 7.52
CA LEU A 65 -4.01 22.26 8.99
C LEU A 65 -2.71 21.62 9.51
N LEU A 66 -2.33 20.45 9.01
CA LEU A 66 -1.09 19.77 9.40
C LEU A 66 0.14 20.64 9.11
N LEU A 67 0.20 21.28 7.93
CA LEU A 67 1.27 22.23 7.60
C LEU A 67 1.35 23.41 8.60
N LEU A 68 0.21 23.96 9.03
CA LEU A 68 0.19 25.05 10.02
C LEU A 68 0.59 24.60 11.42
N LEU A 69 0.37 23.34 11.76
CA LEU A 69 0.80 22.74 13.03
C LEU A 69 2.30 22.42 13.05
N GLY A 70 3.01 22.61 11.93
CA GLY A 70 4.42 22.25 11.81
C GLY A 70 4.64 20.75 11.73
N GLU A 71 3.61 19.97 11.40
CA GLU A 71 3.76 18.56 11.10
C GLU A 71 4.53 18.44 9.79
N GLU A 72 5.72 17.84 9.86
CA GLU A 72 6.46 17.41 8.69
C GLU A 72 5.68 16.24 8.07
N LEU A 73 4.78 16.56 7.16
CA LEU A 73 4.35 15.58 6.17
C LEU A 73 5.55 15.37 5.28
N GLU A 74 6.38 14.40 5.68
CA GLU A 74 7.40 13.80 4.83
C GLU A 74 6.73 13.62 3.47
N GLU A 75 7.17 14.38 2.47
CA GLU A 75 6.71 14.15 1.11
C GLU A 75 7.11 12.71 0.86
N LEU A 76 6.14 11.79 0.92
CA LEU A 76 6.37 10.42 0.48
C LEU A 76 7.04 10.62 -0.87
N PRO A 77 8.33 10.25 -1.00
CA PRO A 77 9.05 10.55 -2.22
C PRO A 77 8.15 9.99 -3.31
N GLU A 78 7.69 10.88 -4.20
CA GLU A 78 6.97 10.45 -5.39
C GLU A 78 7.90 9.42 -5.97
N ALA A 79 7.47 8.15 -5.92
CA ALA A 79 8.38 7.04 -6.04
C ALA A 79 8.93 7.12 -7.46
N GLU A 80 10.05 7.84 -7.62
CA GLU A 80 10.96 7.61 -8.70
C GLU A 80 11.19 6.13 -8.56
N ALA A 81 10.71 5.38 -9.54
CA ALA A 81 10.97 3.98 -9.65
C ALA A 81 12.49 3.88 -9.72
N THR A 82 13.13 3.76 -8.56
CA THR A 82 14.46 3.20 -8.45
C THR A 82 14.29 1.93 -9.27
N PRO A 83 15.02 1.75 -10.38
CA PRO A 83 15.01 0.48 -11.05
C PRO A 83 15.44 -0.47 -9.97
N SER A 84 14.49 -1.25 -9.44
CA SER A 84 14.76 -2.28 -8.48
C SER A 84 15.75 -3.12 -9.24
N ALA A 85 17.03 -3.03 -8.87
CA ALA A 85 18.07 -3.80 -9.52
C ALA A 85 17.68 -5.24 -9.19
N ILE A 86 16.94 -5.85 -10.11
CA ILE A 86 16.46 -7.22 -10.07
C ILE A 86 17.71 -8.04 -9.76
N PRO A 87 17.93 -8.55 -8.53
CA PRO A 87 19.03 -9.47 -8.31
C PRO A 87 18.72 -10.66 -9.19
N ALA A 88 19.44 -10.83 -10.30
CA ALA A 88 19.13 -11.83 -11.32
C ALA A 88 19.28 -13.24 -10.73
N SER A 89 18.23 -13.75 -10.10
CA SER A 89 18.07 -15.15 -9.72
C SER A 89 17.85 -16.04 -10.94
N GLY A 90 17.82 -15.47 -12.15
CA GLY A 90 17.50 -16.14 -13.41
C GLY A 90 16.03 -16.57 -13.52
N LEU A 91 15.22 -16.28 -12.50
CA LEU A 91 13.79 -16.58 -12.48
C LEU A 91 12.98 -15.35 -12.90
N PRO A 92 11.92 -15.52 -13.71
CA PRO A 92 11.11 -14.42 -14.22
C PRO A 92 10.27 -13.71 -13.14
N VAL A 93 10.14 -14.33 -11.96
CA VAL A 93 9.43 -13.77 -10.81
C VAL A 93 10.31 -13.91 -9.58
N GLN A 94 10.60 -12.78 -8.96
CA GLN A 94 11.42 -12.68 -7.76
C GLN A 94 10.55 -12.37 -6.56
N VAL A 95 10.86 -12.99 -5.43
CA VAL A 95 10.08 -12.85 -4.21
C VAL A 95 10.99 -12.36 -3.09
N HIS A 96 10.57 -11.31 -2.41
CA HIS A 96 11.26 -10.72 -1.28
C HIS A 96 10.32 -10.66 -0.08
N MET A 97 10.89 -10.82 1.11
CA MET A 97 10.18 -10.70 2.37
C MET A 97 10.67 -9.45 3.09
N HIS A 98 9.72 -8.64 3.56
CA HIS A 98 9.99 -7.45 4.36
C HIS A 98 9.19 -7.52 5.65
N ILE A 99 9.84 -7.30 6.78
CA ILE A 99 9.19 -7.26 8.09
C ILE A 99 8.65 -5.85 8.31
N LEU A 100 7.37 -5.75 8.68
CA LEU A 100 6.70 -4.48 8.98
C LEU A 100 6.24 -4.47 10.43
N GLU A 101 5.93 -3.28 10.95
CA GLU A 101 5.21 -3.18 12.22
C GLU A 101 3.84 -3.85 12.06
N GLY A 102 3.57 -4.88 12.88
CA GLY A 102 2.30 -5.61 12.86
C GLY A 102 2.11 -6.61 11.71
N GLY A 103 3.14 -6.96 10.93
CA GLY A 103 2.96 -7.91 9.83
C GLY A 103 4.21 -8.24 9.01
N VAL A 104 4.00 -9.03 7.97
CA VAL A 104 5.01 -9.39 6.97
C VAL A 104 4.50 -8.97 5.59
N MET A 105 5.33 -8.30 4.81
CA MET A 105 5.04 -7.98 3.41
C MET A 105 5.85 -8.92 2.50
N ILE A 106 5.16 -9.61 1.61
CA ILE A 106 5.76 -10.37 0.52
C ILE A 106 5.66 -9.54 -0.76
N ARG A 107 6.81 -9.18 -1.32
CA ARG A 107 6.92 -8.41 -2.56
C ARG A 107 7.33 -9.34 -3.69
N PHE A 108 6.56 -9.32 -4.77
CA PHE A 108 6.86 -10.01 -6.02
C PHE A 108 7.28 -9.00 -7.07
N LEU A 109 8.38 -9.28 -7.76
CA LEU A 109 8.84 -8.52 -8.93
C LEU A 109 8.84 -9.44 -10.14
N MET A 110 8.04 -9.10 -11.14
CA MET A 110 7.86 -9.89 -12.35
C MET A 110 8.50 -9.17 -13.53
N GLU A 111 9.24 -9.90 -14.35
CA GLU A 111 9.79 -9.37 -15.59
C GLU A 111 8.66 -8.95 -16.56
N PRO A 112 8.87 -7.95 -17.43
CA PRO A 112 7.88 -7.55 -18.43
C PRO A 112 7.42 -8.74 -19.28
N GLY A 113 6.10 -8.86 -19.49
CA GLY A 113 5.48 -9.97 -20.23
C GLY A 113 5.14 -11.19 -19.38
N TRP A 114 5.67 -11.29 -18.16
CA TRP A 114 5.32 -12.34 -17.21
C TRP A 114 4.17 -11.93 -16.29
N HIS A 115 3.43 -12.94 -15.83
CA HIS A 115 2.38 -12.82 -14.84
C HIS A 115 2.37 -14.06 -13.93
N ILE A 116 1.67 -13.93 -12.79
CA ILE A 116 1.31 -15.06 -11.93
C ILE A 116 -0.21 -15.05 -11.73
N TYR A 117 -0.79 -16.22 -11.44
CA TYR A 117 -2.21 -16.32 -11.12
C TYR A 117 -2.52 -15.79 -9.72
N GLY A 118 -3.77 -15.38 -9.52
CA GLY A 118 -4.31 -14.99 -8.22
C GLY A 118 -4.27 -16.11 -7.17
N ALA A 119 -4.67 -15.78 -5.95
CA ALA A 119 -4.80 -16.75 -4.87
C ALA A 119 -6.14 -17.51 -4.89
N GLU A 120 -7.17 -16.86 -5.43
CA GLU A 120 -8.56 -17.35 -5.46
C GLU A 120 -9.11 -17.28 -6.88
N ASN A 121 -10.18 -18.03 -7.15
CA ASN A 121 -10.88 -18.05 -8.44
C ASN A 121 -9.98 -18.41 -9.63
N VAL A 122 -8.98 -19.26 -9.38
CA VAL A 122 -8.09 -19.83 -10.39
C VAL A 122 -8.62 -21.22 -10.77
N PRO A 123 -8.76 -21.55 -12.07
CA PRO A 123 -9.11 -22.90 -12.53
C PRO A 123 -8.22 -23.99 -11.95
N GLU A 124 -8.75 -25.20 -11.75
CA GLU A 124 -8.04 -26.31 -11.08
C GLU A 124 -6.80 -26.79 -11.86
N GLU A 125 -6.75 -26.54 -13.17
CA GLU A 125 -5.64 -26.89 -14.04
C GLU A 125 -4.42 -25.96 -13.88
N LEU A 126 -4.59 -24.84 -13.18
CA LEU A 126 -3.57 -23.80 -12.99
C LEU A 126 -3.11 -23.74 -11.53
N THR A 127 -1.89 -23.29 -11.31
CA THR A 127 -1.33 -23.18 -9.95
C THR A 127 -1.58 -21.79 -9.37
N PRO A 128 -2.44 -21.64 -8.35
CA PRO A 128 -2.67 -20.35 -7.70
C PRO A 128 -1.45 -19.90 -6.88
N THR A 129 -1.32 -18.59 -6.70
CA THR A 129 -0.29 -18.03 -5.82
C THR A 129 -0.67 -18.26 -4.36
N ARG A 130 0.22 -18.90 -3.60
CA ARG A 130 0.02 -19.20 -2.17
C ARG A 130 1.18 -18.68 -1.33
N ILE A 131 0.85 -18.09 -0.19
CA ILE A 131 1.81 -17.61 0.81
C ILE A 131 1.49 -18.29 2.14
N GLU A 132 2.46 -19.01 2.69
CA GLU A 132 2.39 -19.65 3.99
C GLU A 132 3.45 -19.03 4.90
N ILE A 133 3.04 -18.43 6.03
CA ILE A 133 3.94 -17.81 7.01
C ILE A 133 3.99 -18.68 8.27
N SER A 134 5.19 -18.84 8.81
CA SER A 134 5.41 -19.47 10.12
C SER A 134 6.46 -18.70 10.91
N SER A 135 6.46 -18.86 12.23
CA SER A 135 7.46 -18.26 13.10
C SER A 135 7.85 -19.18 14.25
N THR A 136 9.06 -19.01 14.74
CA THR A 136 9.54 -19.61 16.01
C THR A 136 9.14 -18.78 17.23
N LEU A 137 8.69 -17.55 17.02
CA LEU A 137 8.05 -16.71 18.02
C LEU A 137 6.56 -17.05 18.11
N PRO A 138 5.89 -16.76 19.23
CA PRO A 138 4.47 -17.04 19.42
C PRO A 138 3.57 -16.04 18.66
N LEU A 139 3.87 -15.77 17.40
CA LEU A 139 3.08 -14.86 16.55
C LEU A 139 1.92 -15.63 15.90
N ILE A 140 0.74 -15.03 15.92
CA ILE A 140 -0.44 -15.52 15.21
C ILE A 140 -0.60 -14.67 13.95
N PHE A 141 -0.48 -15.29 12.79
CA PHE A 141 -0.66 -14.63 11.50
C PHE A 141 -2.11 -14.76 11.03
N GLY A 142 -2.66 -13.70 10.45
CA GLY A 142 -3.92 -13.72 9.73
C GLY A 142 -3.75 -14.16 8.27
N ASP A 143 -4.84 -14.11 7.51
CA ASP A 143 -4.83 -14.48 6.09
C ASP A 143 -4.03 -13.47 5.24
N PRO A 144 -3.33 -13.92 4.18
CA PRO A 144 -2.67 -13.01 3.24
C PRO A 144 -3.66 -12.09 2.53
N MET A 145 -3.42 -10.79 2.62
CA MET A 145 -4.25 -9.74 2.02
C MET A 145 -3.74 -9.40 0.63
N PHE A 146 -4.25 -10.10 -0.38
CA PHE A 146 -3.96 -9.81 -1.78
C PHE A 146 -4.74 -8.56 -2.24
N PRO A 147 -4.11 -7.64 -3.01
CA PRO A 147 -4.84 -6.55 -3.65
C PRO A 147 -5.78 -7.09 -4.75
N PRO A 148 -6.73 -6.30 -5.26
CA PRO A 148 -7.53 -6.73 -6.41
C PRO A 148 -6.65 -7.11 -7.61
N PRO A 149 -6.87 -8.28 -8.24
CA PRO A 149 -6.10 -8.71 -9.41
C PRO A 149 -6.59 -8.07 -10.70
N ASP A 150 -5.72 -8.06 -11.71
CA ASP A 150 -6.12 -7.89 -13.10
C ASP A 150 -6.79 -9.18 -13.61
N THR A 151 -7.45 -9.10 -14.76
CA THR A 151 -8.11 -10.26 -15.38
C THR A 151 -7.51 -10.59 -16.73
N LEU A 152 -7.15 -11.86 -16.91
CA LEU A 152 -6.77 -12.43 -18.20
C LEU A 152 -7.97 -13.11 -18.85
N HIS A 153 -8.23 -12.78 -20.11
CA HIS A 153 -9.29 -13.39 -20.91
C HIS A 153 -8.70 -14.39 -21.89
N THR A 154 -9.03 -15.67 -21.73
CA THR A 154 -8.59 -16.75 -22.61
C THR A 154 -9.73 -17.15 -23.55
N GLY A 155 -10.13 -16.22 -24.44
CA GLY A 155 -11.26 -16.40 -25.37
C GLY A 155 -12.62 -15.99 -24.79
N ASP A 156 -13.62 -15.80 -25.68
CA ASP A 156 -14.90 -15.15 -25.35
C ASP A 156 -15.81 -15.94 -24.38
N GLU A 157 -15.65 -17.27 -24.29
CA GLU A 157 -16.51 -18.14 -23.46
C GLU A 157 -15.86 -18.59 -22.14
N THR A 158 -14.59 -18.23 -21.90
CA THR A 158 -13.86 -18.67 -20.70
C THR A 158 -13.96 -17.59 -19.62
N PRO A 159 -14.28 -17.95 -18.36
CA PRO A 159 -14.32 -16.98 -17.27
C PRO A 159 -12.96 -16.27 -17.12
N PRO A 160 -12.95 -14.98 -16.79
CA PRO A 160 -11.72 -14.23 -16.60
C PRO A 160 -10.89 -14.83 -15.48
N ILE A 161 -9.59 -15.04 -15.74
CA ILE A 161 -8.65 -15.63 -14.79
C ILE A 161 -7.93 -14.49 -14.06
N PRO A 162 -7.91 -14.46 -12.72
CA PRO A 162 -7.22 -13.41 -11.98
C PRO A 162 -5.70 -13.57 -12.11
N VAL A 163 -5.02 -12.48 -12.43
CA VAL A 163 -3.57 -12.43 -12.62
C VAL A 163 -2.96 -11.17 -12.01
N TYR A 164 -1.66 -11.22 -11.72
CA TYR A 164 -0.86 -10.05 -11.36
C TYR A 164 0.30 -9.88 -12.33
N ARG A 165 0.66 -8.63 -12.64
CA ARG A 165 1.76 -8.24 -13.51
C ARG A 165 2.62 -7.15 -12.85
N GLY A 166 3.87 -7.05 -13.26
CA GLY A 166 4.80 -6.03 -12.75
C GLY A 166 5.17 -6.26 -11.29
N GLU A 167 4.60 -5.49 -10.37
CA GLU A 167 4.88 -5.59 -8.93
C GLU A 167 3.61 -5.96 -8.15
N LEU A 168 3.72 -6.98 -7.30
CA LEU A 168 2.67 -7.37 -6.36
C LEU A 168 3.19 -7.26 -4.93
N ARG A 169 2.38 -6.66 -4.05
CA ARG A 169 2.65 -6.54 -2.61
C ARG A 169 1.52 -7.19 -1.84
N VAL A 170 1.83 -8.19 -1.01
CA VAL A 170 0.86 -8.92 -0.20
C VAL A 170 1.24 -8.82 1.26
N VAL A 171 0.32 -8.32 2.09
CA VAL A 171 0.51 -8.22 3.54
C VAL A 171 -0.07 -9.43 4.24
N VAL A 172 0.70 -10.04 5.11
CA VAL A 172 0.23 -11.04 6.08
C VAL A 172 0.28 -10.41 7.46
N PRO A 173 -0.87 -10.03 8.05
CA PRO A 173 -0.89 -9.33 9.33
C PRO A 173 -0.57 -10.28 10.48
N VAL A 174 0.08 -9.75 11.52
CA VAL A 174 0.13 -10.38 12.84
C VAL A 174 -1.13 -9.95 13.59
N ILE A 175 -2.01 -10.91 13.86
CA ILE A 175 -3.31 -10.67 14.51
C ILE A 175 -3.28 -10.99 16.01
N GLY A 176 -2.17 -11.53 16.50
CA GLY A 176 -2.01 -11.83 17.92
C GLY A 176 -0.59 -12.26 18.27
N ILE A 177 -0.28 -12.17 19.55
CA ILE A 177 0.98 -12.62 20.14
C ILE A 177 0.64 -13.45 21.37
N GLY A 178 1.14 -14.68 21.41
CA GLY A 178 1.03 -15.59 22.55
C GLY A 178 2.08 -15.29 23.63
N GLU A 179 2.25 -16.23 24.56
CA GLU A 179 3.18 -16.06 25.68
C GLU A 179 4.65 -16.02 25.22
N LEU A 180 5.29 -14.87 25.42
CA LEU A 180 6.67 -14.61 25.05
C LEU A 180 7.65 -15.33 25.97
N LYS A 181 8.30 -16.36 25.45
CA LYS A 181 9.42 -17.05 26.13
C LYS A 181 10.79 -16.52 25.70
N GLN A 182 10.84 -15.82 24.57
CA GLN A 182 12.04 -15.25 23.98
C GLN A 182 11.65 -14.07 23.09
N GLU A 183 12.53 -13.08 23.00
CA GLU A 183 12.30 -11.84 22.24
C GLU A 183 12.84 -11.90 20.81
N THR A 184 13.71 -12.87 20.52
CA THR A 184 14.32 -13.06 19.20
C THR A 184 13.90 -14.39 18.61
N GLY A 185 13.68 -14.42 17.30
CA GLY A 185 13.43 -15.64 16.57
C GLY A 185 13.35 -15.41 15.07
N GLU A 186 12.89 -16.42 14.37
CA GLU A 186 12.78 -16.44 12.92
C GLU A 186 11.33 -16.33 12.46
N ILE A 187 11.13 -15.63 11.35
CA ILE A 187 9.93 -15.71 10.52
C ILE A 187 10.32 -16.37 9.20
N ARG A 188 9.53 -17.35 8.76
CA ARG A 188 9.70 -18.07 7.50
C ARG A 188 8.48 -17.89 6.62
N ALA A 189 8.71 -17.53 5.36
CA ALA A 189 7.68 -17.50 4.33
C ALA A 189 7.97 -18.59 3.30
N ARG A 190 6.98 -19.43 3.02
CA ARG A 190 6.97 -20.32 1.86
C ARG A 190 5.98 -19.78 0.85
N VAL A 191 6.49 -19.42 -0.32
CA VAL A 191 5.71 -18.78 -1.39
C VAL A 191 5.71 -19.70 -2.61
N THR A 192 4.54 -20.15 -3.01
CA THR A 192 4.35 -20.98 -4.22
C THR A 192 3.62 -20.17 -5.26
N CYS A 193 4.15 -20.12 -6.49
CA CYS A 193 3.49 -19.48 -7.63
C CYS A 193 3.93 -20.12 -8.93
N GLN A 194 3.18 -19.90 -10.01
CA GLN A 194 3.56 -20.33 -11.34
C GLN A 194 3.67 -19.11 -12.27
N PRO A 195 4.88 -18.78 -12.72
CA PRO A 195 5.08 -17.76 -13.75
C PRO A 195 4.56 -18.23 -15.10
N CYS A 196 3.79 -17.38 -15.77
CA CYS A 196 3.33 -17.61 -17.13
C CYS A 196 3.51 -16.35 -17.98
N THR A 197 3.63 -16.54 -19.28
CA THR A 197 3.40 -15.52 -20.31
C THR A 197 2.02 -15.76 -20.93
N ASP A 198 1.63 -14.95 -21.91
CA ASP A 198 0.33 -15.12 -22.58
C ASP A 198 0.27 -16.39 -23.45
N THR A 199 1.41 -17.05 -23.71
CA THR A 199 1.50 -18.22 -24.59
C THR A 199 2.01 -19.48 -23.91
N GLU A 200 2.76 -19.36 -22.81
CA GLU A 200 3.41 -20.49 -22.15
C GLU A 200 3.52 -20.29 -20.64
N CYS A 201 3.51 -21.40 -19.90
CA CYS A 201 3.72 -21.40 -18.46
C CYS A 201 5.03 -22.10 -18.11
N ALA A 202 5.80 -21.48 -17.21
CA ALA A 202 6.93 -22.14 -16.58
C ALA A 202 6.44 -23.21 -15.57
N LEU A 203 7.37 -24.02 -15.08
CA LEU A 203 7.07 -24.92 -13.97
C LEU A 203 6.70 -24.10 -12.72
N PRO A 204 5.76 -24.59 -11.88
CA PRO A 204 5.52 -24.01 -10.57
C PRO A 204 6.81 -23.92 -9.76
N GLN A 205 6.98 -22.81 -9.06
CA GLN A 205 8.14 -22.56 -8.20
C GLN A 205 7.71 -22.32 -6.77
N THR A 206 8.52 -22.80 -5.83
CA THR A 206 8.38 -22.53 -4.40
C THR A 206 9.64 -21.83 -3.92
N VAL A 207 9.47 -20.63 -3.37
CA VAL A 207 10.54 -19.81 -2.79
C VAL A 207 10.39 -19.84 -1.27
N GLU A 208 11.46 -20.19 -0.56
CA GLU A 208 11.52 -20.14 0.90
C GLU A 208 12.39 -18.96 1.33
N LEU A 209 11.83 -18.10 2.19
CA LEU A 209 12.48 -16.90 2.72
C LEU A 209 12.51 -16.99 4.24
N VAL A 210 13.62 -16.56 4.84
CA VAL A 210 13.83 -16.60 6.30
C VAL A 210 14.45 -15.29 6.73
N GLU A 211 13.84 -14.64 7.74
CA GLU A 211 14.39 -13.43 8.36
C GLU A 211 14.46 -13.60 9.88
N GLN A 212 15.54 -13.04 10.46
CA GLN A 212 15.71 -12.93 11.89
C GLN A 212 14.98 -11.68 12.38
N VAL A 213 14.17 -11.82 13.43
CA VAL A 213 13.39 -10.73 14.01
C VAL A 213 13.59 -10.65 15.51
N ARG A 214 13.51 -9.42 16.03
CA ARG A 214 13.44 -9.14 17.45
C ARG A 214 12.16 -8.38 17.73
N LEU A 215 11.34 -8.89 18.65
CA LEU A 215 10.13 -8.21 19.11
C LEU A 215 10.51 -7.09 20.05
N GLN A 216 10.00 -5.90 19.77
CA GLN A 216 10.02 -4.77 20.69
C GLN A 216 8.58 -4.51 21.09
N LEU A 217 8.23 -4.87 22.33
CA LEU A 217 6.95 -4.47 22.90
C LEU A 217 7.02 -2.96 23.17
N ARG A 218 6.07 -2.20 22.62
CA ARG A 218 5.85 -0.81 23.05
C ARG A 218 5.05 -0.84 24.35
N ASP A 219 5.59 -0.19 25.38
CA ASP A 219 4.95 0.02 26.68
C ASP A 219 3.68 0.87 26.58
#